data_AF-A0A849DGC7-F1
#
_entry.id   AF-A0A849DGC7-F1
#
_cell.length_a   1.000
_cell.length_b   1.000
_cell.length_c   1.000
_cell.angle_alpha   90.00
_cell.angle_beta   90.00
_cell.angle_gamma   90.00
#
_symmetry.space_group_name_H-M   'P 1'
#
loop_
_entity.id
_entity.type
_entity.pdbx_description
1 polymer ?
#
loop_
_entity_poly.entity_id
_entity_poly.type
_entity_poly.pdbx_seq_one_letter_code
_entity_poly.pdbx_strand_id
1 'polypeptide(L)'
;YNVGNTSIIGNTCMVENDDYDFYMDVNFRGNFSLRSNNKLDVSAMAAHIGNGGGPPNASGGKIEGYKDSFVYADVRKFVQDYIDKKCE
;
A
#
# COMPACT_ATOMS: atom_id res chain seq x y z
N TYR A 1 3.79 0.41 13.61
CA TYR A 1 5.12 0.65 13.07
C TYR A 1 5.15 -0.01 11.72
N ASN A 2 5.51 0.76 10.70
CA ASN A 2 5.81 0.28 9.36
C ASN A 2 7.13 -0.51 9.39
N VAL A 3 7.51 -1.17 8.29
CA VAL A 3 8.80 -1.89 8.16
C VAL A 3 10.02 -1.00 8.49
N GLY A 4 9.86 0.32 8.49
CA GLY A 4 10.92 1.31 8.72
C GLY A 4 11.62 1.63 7.41
N ASN A 5 11.98 2.91 7.21
CA ASN A 5 12.57 3.38 5.94
C ASN A 5 11.79 2.98 4.68
N THR A 6 10.46 2.95 4.76
CA THR A 6 9.55 2.54 3.68
C THR A 6 9.85 3.20 2.34
N SER A 7 10.30 4.46 2.34
CA SER A 7 10.70 5.15 1.10
C SER A 7 11.91 4.52 0.42
N ILE A 8 12.95 4.15 1.18
CA ILE A 8 14.16 3.57 0.60
C ILE A 8 13.86 2.16 0.10
N ILE A 9 13.27 1.32 0.96
CA ILE A 9 12.93 -0.07 0.63
C ILE A 9 11.95 -0.13 -0.53
N GLY A 10 10.87 0.67 -0.48
CA GLY A 10 9.86 0.70 -1.53
C GLY A 10 10.44 1.17 -2.86
N ASN A 11 11.22 2.26 -2.88
CA ASN A 11 11.81 2.74 -4.13
C ASN A 11 12.80 1.73 -4.74
N THR A 12 13.68 1.14 -3.93
CA THR A 12 14.61 0.10 -4.40
C THR A 12 13.84 -1.10 -4.95
N CYS A 13 12.79 -1.57 -4.24
CA CYS A 13 11.95 -2.66 -4.71
C CYS A 13 11.35 -2.38 -6.09
N MET A 14 10.86 -1.15 -6.32
CA MET A 14 10.26 -0.76 -7.59
C MET A 14 11.26 -0.53 -8.74
N VAL A 15 12.55 -0.36 -8.43
CA VAL A 15 13.62 -0.28 -9.42
C VAL A 15 14.10 -1.67 -9.81
N GLU A 16 14.27 -2.55 -8.82
CA GLU A 16 14.83 -3.89 -9.02
C GLU A 16 13.80 -4.91 -9.58
N ASN A 17 12.51 -4.65 -9.44
CA ASN A 17 11.45 -5.56 -9.89
C ASN A 17 10.49 -4.83 -10.84
N ASP A 18 10.69 -5.01 -12.14
CA ASP A 18 9.96 -4.31 -13.18
C ASP A 18 8.60 -4.94 -13.55
N ASP A 19 8.25 -6.07 -12.94
CA ASP A 19 6.97 -6.75 -13.05
C ASP A 19 5.93 -6.23 -12.05
N TYR A 20 6.36 -5.51 -11.00
CA TYR A 20 5.46 -4.87 -10.05
C TYR A 20 5.13 -3.43 -10.47
N ASP A 21 3.87 -3.04 -10.28
CA ASP A 21 3.38 -1.68 -10.55
C ASP A 21 3.53 -0.75 -9.34
N PHE A 22 3.41 -1.30 -8.13
CA PHE A 22 3.53 -0.56 -6.88
C PHE A 22 3.97 -1.45 -5.72
N TYR A 23 4.45 -0.79 -4.67
CA TYR A 23 4.79 -1.37 -3.37
C TYR A 23 3.85 -0.79 -2.30
N MET A 24 3.37 -1.63 -1.39
CA MET A 24 2.50 -1.23 -0.28
C MET A 24 3.04 -1.76 1.06
N ASP A 25 3.17 -0.86 2.03
CA ASP A 25 3.54 -1.17 3.40
C ASP A 25 2.41 -0.75 4.33
N VAL A 26 1.91 -1.67 5.15
CA VAL A 26 0.78 -1.47 6.06
C VAL A 26 1.26 -1.75 7.48
N ASN A 27 1.00 -0.83 8.42
CA ASN A 27 1.27 -1.10 9.83
C ASN A 27 0.06 -1.66 10.59
N PHE A 28 0.33 -2.07 11.83
CA PHE A 28 -0.66 -2.55 12.79
C PHE A 28 -1.86 -1.62 13.05
N ARG A 29 -1.79 -0.33 12.68
CA ARG A 29 -2.91 0.64 12.83
C ARG A 29 -3.72 0.77 11.54
N GLY A 30 -3.39 0.02 10.50
CA GLY A 30 -4.00 0.07 9.17
C GLY A 30 -3.58 1.27 8.33
N ASN A 31 -2.60 2.07 8.77
CA ASN A 31 -2.06 3.10 7.89
C ASN A 31 -1.17 2.42 6.86
N PHE A 32 -1.30 2.84 5.61
CA PHE A 32 -0.51 2.31 4.51
C PHE A 32 0.29 3.40 3.80
N SER A 33 1.40 2.98 3.20
CA SER A 33 2.27 3.79 2.36
C SER A 33 2.48 3.08 1.03
N LEU A 34 2.28 3.82 -0.06
CA LEU A 34 2.44 3.34 -1.44
C LEU A 34 3.67 3.96 -2.09
N ARG A 35 4.37 3.16 -2.88
CA ARG A 35 5.44 3.59 -3.78
C ARG A 35 5.22 3.02 -5.17
N SER A 36 5.56 3.79 -6.20
CA SER A 36 5.53 3.38 -7.60
C SER A 36 6.74 3.98 -8.30
N ASN A 37 7.11 3.40 -9.44
CA ASN A 37 8.20 3.89 -10.29
C ASN A 37 7.64 4.29 -11.65
N ASN A 38 6.72 5.27 -11.65
CA ASN A 38 6.04 5.83 -12.83
C ASN A 38 5.16 4.84 -13.63
N LYS A 39 4.78 3.71 -13.03
CA LYS A 39 3.90 2.71 -13.69
C LYS A 39 2.43 2.89 -13.34
N LEU A 40 2.19 3.25 -12.09
CA LEU A 40 0.85 3.50 -11.55
C LEU A 40 0.84 4.81 -10.77
N ASP A 41 -0.22 5.61 -10.96
CA ASP A 41 -0.52 6.75 -10.09
C ASP A 41 -1.09 6.25 -8.76
N VAL A 42 -0.22 6.15 -7.75
CA VAL A 42 -0.60 5.67 -6.42
C VAL A 42 -1.36 6.71 -5.61
N SER A 43 -1.44 7.97 -6.06
CA SER A 43 -2.29 9.00 -5.44
C SER A 43 -3.75 8.71 -5.68
N ALA A 44 -4.12 8.41 -6.93
CA ALA A 44 -5.48 8.01 -7.30
C ALA A 44 -5.91 6.74 -6.55
N MET A 45 -5.01 5.74 -6.47
CA MET A 45 -5.26 4.52 -5.70
C MET A 45 -5.49 4.81 -4.22
N ALA A 46 -4.64 5.63 -3.58
CA ALA A 46 -4.77 5.96 -2.16
C ALA A 46 -6.08 6.69 -1.85
N ALA A 47 -6.49 7.61 -2.72
CA ALA A 47 -7.77 8.32 -2.62
C ALA A 47 -8.95 7.33 -2.69
N HIS A 48 -8.91 6.41 -3.66
CA HIS A 48 -9.98 5.43 -3.90
C HIS A 48 -10.16 4.44 -2.74
N ILE A 49 -9.06 3.83 -2.28
CA ILE A 49 -9.17 2.74 -1.31
C ILE A 49 -9.19 3.22 0.14
N GLY A 50 -8.63 4.38 0.47
CA GLY A 50 -8.40 4.74 1.87
C GLY A 50 -8.49 6.22 2.21
N ASN A 51 -9.23 7.01 1.41
CA ASN A 51 -9.38 8.47 1.56
C ASN A 51 -8.03 9.18 1.75
N GLY A 52 -7.00 8.64 1.09
CA GLY A 52 -5.62 9.09 1.19
C GLY A 52 -5.22 10.03 0.06
N GLY A 53 -3.90 10.19 -0.10
CA GLY A 53 -3.33 10.98 -1.19
C GLY A 53 -1.83 11.19 -1.05
N GLY A 54 -1.28 11.98 -1.98
CA GLY A 54 0.15 12.31 -2.05
C GLY A 54 0.61 12.52 -3.50
N PRO A 55 1.92 12.64 -3.73
CA PRO A 55 2.51 12.60 -5.07
C PRO A 55 2.19 11.30 -5.85
N PRO A 56 2.13 11.33 -7.20
CA PRO A 56 1.77 10.17 -8.02
C PRO A 56 2.62 8.91 -7.80
N ASN A 57 3.87 9.05 -7.35
CA ASN A 57 4.78 7.93 -7.06
C ASN A 57 4.91 7.60 -5.57
N ALA A 58 4.30 8.38 -4.68
CA ALA A 58 4.47 8.24 -3.24
C ALA A 58 3.25 8.78 -2.49
N SER A 59 2.35 7.89 -2.10
CA SER A 59 1.09 8.27 -1.43
C SER A 59 0.84 7.42 -0.19
N GLY A 60 -0.19 7.74 0.56
CA GLY A 60 -0.59 6.96 1.72
C GLY A 60 -2.03 7.21 2.11
N GLY A 61 -2.54 6.37 3.00
CA GLY A 61 -3.90 6.45 3.49
C GLY A 61 -4.12 5.50 4.65
N LYS A 62 -5.38 5.19 4.93
CA LYS A 62 -5.74 4.28 6.02
C LYS A 62 -6.83 3.30 5.60
N ILE A 63 -6.63 2.03 5.95
CA ILE A 63 -7.63 0.99 5.78
C ILE A 63 -8.64 1.09 6.92
N GLU A 64 -9.90 1.39 6.58
CA GLU A 64 -10.99 1.43 7.56
C GLU A 64 -11.34 0.03 8.06
N GLY A 65 -11.51 -0.11 9.37
CA GLY A 65 -11.83 -1.39 10.00
C GLY A 65 -10.70 -2.42 9.96
N TYR A 66 -9.45 -1.99 9.73
CA TYR A 66 -8.29 -2.87 9.67
C TYR A 66 -8.19 -3.78 10.91
N LYS A 67 -8.02 -5.08 10.67
CA LYS A 67 -7.78 -6.10 11.68
C LYS A 67 -6.38 -6.64 11.50
N ASP A 68 -5.50 -6.31 12.44
CA ASP A 68 -4.13 -6.80 12.42
C ASP A 68 -4.06 -8.28 12.80
N SER A 69 -3.02 -8.97 12.34
CA SER A 69 -2.71 -10.36 12.70
C SER A 69 -1.21 -10.57 12.73
N PHE A 70 -0.73 -11.45 13.61
CA PHE A 70 0.66 -11.91 13.59
C PHE A 70 0.95 -12.85 12.41
N VAL A 71 -0.10 -13.37 11.76
CA VAL A 71 0.02 -14.25 10.59
C VAL A 71 -0.07 -13.40 9.33
N TYR A 72 1.04 -13.28 8.60
CA TYR A 72 1.11 -12.47 7.36
C TYR A 72 0.05 -12.87 6.33
N ALA A 73 -0.26 -14.17 6.20
CA ALA A 73 -1.27 -14.65 5.26
C ALA A 73 -2.66 -14.05 5.53
N ASP A 74 -3.03 -13.86 6.80
CA ASP A 74 -4.32 -13.28 7.18
C ASP A 74 -4.36 -11.78 6.85
N VAL A 75 -3.28 -11.06 7.14
CA VAL A 75 -3.14 -9.64 6.82
C VAL A 75 -3.21 -9.44 5.31
N ARG A 76 -2.44 -10.22 4.54
CA ARG A 76 -2.44 -10.17 3.08
C ARG A 76 -3.82 -10.44 2.51
N LYS A 77 -4.52 -11.47 3.01
CA LYS A 77 -5.88 -11.78 2.58
C LYS A 77 -6.85 -10.64 2.88
N PHE A 78 -6.80 -10.08 4.09
CA PHE A 78 -7.65 -8.96 4.47
C PHE A 78 -7.44 -7.74 3.56
N VAL A 79 -6.18 -7.37 3.29
CA VAL A 79 -5.85 -6.23 2.42
C VAL A 79 -6.32 -6.47 0.99
N GLN A 80 -6.12 -7.68 0.45
CA GLN A 80 -6.62 -8.03 -0.88
C GLN A 80 -8.14 -7.94 -0.97
N ASP A 81 -8.85 -8.62 -0.04
CA ASP A 81 -10.32 -8.60 0.00
C ASP A 81 -10.86 -7.17 0.19
N TYR A 82 -10.13 -6.30 0.88
CA TYR A 82 -10.48 -4.88 1.04
C TYR A 82 -10.36 -4.09 -0.27
N ILE A 83 -9.26 -4.29 -1.02
CA ILE A 83 -9.04 -3.64 -2.30
C ILE A 83 -10.08 -4.13 -3.33
N ASP A 84 -10.32 -5.45 -3.40
CA ASP A 84 -11.28 -6.04 -4.33
C ASP A 84 -12.68 -5.43 -4.15
N LYS A 85 -13.15 -5.33 -2.89
CA LYS A 85 -14.45 -4.71 -2.55
C LYS A 85 -14.55 -3.22 -2.89
N LYS A 86 -13.44 -2.51 -2.99
CA LYS A 86 -13.44 -1.10 -3.42
C LYS A 86 -13.53 -0.98 -4.95
N CYS A 87 -13.22 -2.04 -5.68
CA CYS A 87 -13.19 -2.08 -7.13
C CYS A 87 -14.41 -2.77 -7.76
N GLU A 88 -15.31 -3.33 -6.93
CA GLU A 88 -16.67 -3.74 -7.33
C GLU A 88 -17.58 -2.52 -7.56
#